data_AF-A0A7V3WGP0-F1
#
_entry.id   AF-A0A7V3WGP0-F1
#
_cell.length_a   1.000
_cell.length_b   1.000
_cell.length_c   1.000
_cell.angle_alpha   90.00
_cell.angle_beta   90.00
_cell.angle_gamma   90.00
#
_symmetry.space_group_name_H-M   'P 1'
#
loop_
_entity.id
_entity.type
_entity.pdbx_description
1 polymer ?
#
loop_
_entity_poly.entity_id
_entity_poly.type
_entity_poly.pdbx_seq_one_letter_code
_entity_poly.pdbx_strand_id
1 'polypeptide(L)'
;MPMHGVSRALGCNVGATEAEAAEISVEWRLLASGHYEIRDGRIRSKYLPNLIAGTVEDIELSKRCADVLSGRCDLGIESMVRIQSECSPPIYVMDGHNLAYFAWGEAQEMGFVERGAFVAHIDMHPDSSIAAPTTEVSTLASKAKRLKQLNIVNFIHAAFIDRMVDGIWFFYHSPDEAESPHDWEDGYILFIRDEPRYDNKNGYRVSLDLFIKNIPQPSAAILDVDLDAFIPYSEGVDYEKGKGCPEAARYIGQIARHFGVIDLATSPGFADQGEAIICAKQIVGEILKNSVCR
;
A
#
# COMPACT_ATOMS: atom_id res chain seq x y z
N MET A 1 18.13 27.79 42.79
CA MET A 1 18.72 27.36 41.50
C MET A 1 17.59 27.02 40.56
N PRO A 2 17.36 27.78 39.48
CA PRO A 2 16.38 27.40 38.47
C PRO A 2 17.06 26.45 37.46
N MET A 3 16.45 25.30 37.19
CA MET A 3 16.85 24.46 36.07
C MET A 3 16.06 24.91 34.84
N HIS A 4 16.78 25.48 33.88
CA HIS A 4 16.31 25.82 32.55
C HIS A 4 15.80 24.57 31.82
N GLY A 5 14.73 24.77 31.06
CA GLY A 5 14.09 23.73 30.26
C GLY A 5 14.86 23.37 29.00
N VAL A 6 14.47 22.23 28.43
CA VAL A 6 14.65 21.93 27.01
C VAL A 6 13.34 21.27 26.56
N SER A 7 12.40 22.09 26.11
CA SER A 7 11.34 21.64 25.20
C SER A 7 12.01 21.37 23.86
N ARG A 8 12.19 20.10 23.49
CA ARG A 8 12.45 19.73 22.10
C ARG A 8 11.10 19.67 21.40
N ALA A 9 10.72 20.78 20.78
CA ALA A 9 9.77 20.75 19.69
C ALA A 9 10.39 19.90 18.58
N LEU A 10 9.87 18.68 18.38
CA LEU A 10 10.07 17.91 17.17
C LEU A 10 9.28 18.62 16.07
N GLY A 11 9.91 19.61 15.43
CA GLY A 11 9.42 20.14 14.17
C GLY A 11 9.50 19.02 13.14
N CYS A 12 8.36 18.59 12.60
CA CYS A 12 8.32 17.88 11.35
C CYS A 12 8.96 18.79 10.30
N ASN A 13 10.20 18.48 9.88
CA ASN A 13 10.75 19.01 8.64
C ASN A 13 10.04 18.29 7.49
N VAL A 14 8.80 18.70 7.20
CA VAL A 14 8.12 18.34 5.96
C VAL A 14 8.72 19.24 4.89
N GLY A 15 9.88 18.83 4.40
CA GLY A 15 10.72 19.64 3.54
C GLY A 15 11.33 18.83 2.40
N ALA A 16 10.60 17.86 1.86
CA ALA A 16 10.84 17.46 0.47
C ALA A 16 10.33 18.59 -0.40
N THR A 17 11.24 19.40 -0.94
CA THR A 17 10.88 20.50 -1.84
C THR A 17 10.23 19.93 -3.11
N GLU A 18 9.35 20.69 -3.77
CA GLU A 18 8.76 20.28 -5.07
C GLU A 18 9.84 19.85 -6.09
N ALA A 19 11.07 20.36 -5.96
CA ALA A 19 12.23 20.00 -6.77
C ALA A 19 12.76 18.58 -6.51
N GLU A 20 12.83 18.14 -5.25
CA GLU A 20 13.25 16.77 -4.88
C GLU A 20 12.18 15.75 -5.30
N ALA A 21 10.90 16.10 -5.12
CA ALA A 21 9.77 15.33 -5.65
C ALA A 21 9.82 15.22 -7.20
N ALA A 22 10.26 16.28 -7.89
CA ALA A 22 10.41 16.28 -9.33
C ALA A 22 11.59 15.39 -9.80
N GLU A 23 12.74 15.41 -9.12
CA GLU A 23 13.88 14.54 -9.43
C GLU A 23 13.57 13.06 -9.21
N ILE A 24 12.86 12.72 -8.13
CA ILE A 24 12.40 11.35 -7.87
C ILE A 24 11.40 10.89 -8.95
N SER A 25 10.50 11.78 -9.41
CA SER A 25 9.60 11.48 -10.53
C SER A 25 10.36 11.23 -11.85
N VAL A 26 11.52 11.87 -12.03
CA VAL A 26 12.38 11.67 -13.20
C VAL A 26 13.11 10.32 -13.12
N GLU A 27 13.63 9.93 -11.95
CA GLU A 27 14.18 8.59 -11.76
C GLU A 27 13.13 7.49 -11.97
N TRP A 28 11.89 7.67 -11.48
CA TRP A 28 10.79 6.73 -11.74
C TRP A 28 10.43 6.66 -13.23
N ARG A 29 10.34 7.79 -13.94
CA ARG A 29 10.09 7.80 -15.40
C ARG A 29 11.19 7.06 -16.18
N LEU A 30 12.45 7.18 -15.74
CA LEU A 30 13.59 6.51 -16.36
C LEU A 30 13.67 5.02 -16.01
N LEU A 31 13.14 4.61 -14.85
CA LEU A 31 13.25 3.24 -14.35
C LEU A 31 11.99 2.40 -14.58
N ALA A 32 10.79 2.98 -14.66
CA ALA A 32 9.51 2.26 -14.71
C ALA A 32 8.88 2.13 -16.11
N SER A 33 9.41 2.79 -17.15
CA SER A 33 8.86 2.71 -18.51
C SER A 33 9.09 1.33 -19.17
N GLY A 34 8.26 0.35 -18.81
CA GLY A 34 8.12 -0.93 -19.50
C GLY A 34 6.78 -0.96 -20.23
N HIS A 35 6.80 -1.15 -21.55
CA HIS A 35 5.59 -1.52 -22.29
C HIS A 35 5.26 -2.99 -22.05
N TYR A 36 3.99 -3.42 -22.13
CA TYR A 36 3.69 -4.82 -22.42
C TYR A 36 4.04 -5.10 -23.88
N GLU A 37 5.03 -5.95 -24.16
CA GLU A 37 5.18 -6.58 -25.48
C GLU A 37 4.55 -7.97 -25.41
N ILE A 38 3.41 -8.15 -26.09
CA ILE A 38 2.85 -9.47 -26.35
C ILE A 38 3.47 -9.96 -27.66
N ARG A 39 4.33 -10.97 -27.57
CA ARG A 39 4.92 -11.64 -28.74
C ARG A 39 4.67 -13.13 -28.62
N ASP A 40 4.03 -13.71 -29.62
CA ASP A 40 3.66 -15.13 -29.68
C ASP A 40 2.76 -15.60 -28.51
N GLY A 41 1.83 -14.75 -28.06
CA GLY A 41 0.90 -15.08 -26.97
C GLY A 41 1.54 -15.15 -25.58
N ARG A 42 2.76 -14.62 -25.41
CA ARG A 42 3.46 -14.54 -24.12
C ARG A 42 3.72 -13.09 -23.75
N ILE A 43 3.44 -12.74 -22.49
CA ILE A 43 3.76 -11.45 -21.89
C ILE A 43 5.28 -11.39 -21.68
N ARG A 44 5.98 -10.47 -22.35
CA ARG A 44 7.46 -10.35 -22.24
C ARG A 44 7.96 -9.28 -21.27
N SER A 45 7.10 -8.38 -20.79
CA SER A 45 7.51 -7.27 -19.91
C SER A 45 6.32 -6.79 -19.08
N LYS A 46 6.57 -6.42 -17.82
CA LYS A 46 5.59 -5.90 -16.86
C LYS A 46 5.41 -4.39 -17.10
N TYR A 47 4.17 -3.94 -17.30
CA TYR A 47 3.87 -2.50 -17.32
C TYR A 47 3.97 -1.95 -15.91
N LEU A 48 4.65 -0.82 -15.76
CA LEU A 48 4.60 -0.04 -14.53
C LEU A 48 4.05 1.34 -14.93
N PRO A 49 2.89 1.75 -14.39
CA PRO A 49 2.35 3.06 -14.69
C PRO A 49 3.29 4.17 -14.21
N ASN A 50 3.24 5.32 -14.90
CA ASN A 50 3.99 6.49 -14.45
C ASN A 50 3.49 6.92 -13.07
N LEU A 51 4.41 7.24 -12.16
CA LEU A 51 4.09 7.93 -10.92
C LEU A 51 3.92 9.42 -11.21
N ILE A 52 2.78 9.97 -10.80
CA ILE A 52 2.49 11.40 -10.86
C ILE A 52 2.20 11.92 -9.45
N ALA A 53 2.61 13.15 -9.18
CA ALA A 53 2.03 13.91 -8.08
C ALA A 53 0.67 14.44 -8.57
N GLY A 54 -0.41 14.02 -7.90
CA GLY A 54 -1.76 14.26 -8.39
C GLY A 54 -2.78 14.44 -7.28
N THR A 55 -4.04 14.40 -7.68
CA THR A 55 -5.23 14.58 -6.87
C THR A 55 -6.14 13.36 -6.97
N VAL A 56 -7.22 13.34 -6.18
CA VAL A 56 -8.24 12.28 -6.26
C VAL A 56 -8.87 12.15 -7.66
N GLU A 57 -8.88 13.24 -8.44
CA GLU A 57 -9.43 13.21 -9.80
C GLU A 57 -8.54 12.46 -10.77
N ASP A 58 -7.23 12.43 -10.54
CA ASP A 58 -6.26 11.73 -11.39
C ASP A 58 -6.29 10.20 -11.23
N ILE A 59 -7.08 9.68 -10.29
CA ILE A 59 -7.38 8.25 -10.18
C ILE A 59 -8.40 7.88 -11.27
N GLU A 60 -7.90 7.67 -12.48
CA GLU A 60 -8.72 7.40 -13.66
C GLU A 60 -8.46 6.02 -14.24
N LEU A 61 -9.51 5.40 -14.78
CA LEU A 61 -9.42 4.12 -15.46
C LEU A 61 -8.60 4.27 -16.75
N SER A 62 -7.57 3.45 -16.89
CA SER A 62 -6.76 3.40 -18.08
C SER A 62 -7.54 2.80 -19.26
N LYS A 63 -7.14 3.22 -20.46
CA LYS A 63 -7.52 2.55 -21.71
C LYS A 63 -6.59 1.37 -22.04
N ARG A 64 -5.60 1.10 -21.20
CA ARG A 64 -4.56 0.08 -21.39
C ARG A 64 -4.79 -1.09 -20.42
N CYS A 65 -4.45 -2.29 -20.87
CA CYS A 65 -4.47 -3.48 -20.01
C CYS A 65 -3.37 -3.34 -18.96
N ALA A 66 -3.75 -3.45 -17.69
CA ALA A 66 -2.84 -3.53 -16.56
C ALA A 66 -2.48 -4.98 -16.24
N ASP A 67 -3.40 -5.92 -16.45
CA ASP A 67 -3.16 -7.36 -16.34
C ASP A 67 -3.73 -8.14 -17.53
N VAL A 68 -3.05 -9.23 -17.89
CA VAL A 68 -3.44 -10.20 -18.92
C VAL A 68 -3.34 -11.66 -18.41
N LEU A 69 -3.22 -11.88 -17.10
CA LEU A 69 -3.00 -13.19 -16.46
C LEU A 69 -4.02 -14.27 -16.91
N SER A 70 -5.26 -13.89 -17.22
CA SER A 70 -6.33 -14.81 -17.66
C SER A 70 -6.55 -14.89 -19.17
N GLY A 71 -5.71 -14.23 -19.98
CA GLY A 71 -5.97 -14.02 -21.41
C GLY A 71 -7.10 -13.02 -21.69
N ARG A 72 -7.69 -12.43 -20.63
CA ARG A 72 -8.54 -11.24 -20.68
C ARG A 72 -7.70 -10.01 -20.33
N CYS A 73 -8.00 -8.89 -20.98
CA CYS A 73 -7.40 -7.59 -20.68
C CYS A 73 -8.17 -6.96 -19.53
N ASP A 74 -7.59 -6.96 -18.34
CA ASP A 74 -8.11 -6.19 -17.21
C ASP A 74 -7.48 -4.80 -17.26
N LEU A 75 -8.34 -3.79 -17.32
CA LEU A 75 -7.90 -2.39 -17.28
C LEU A 75 -7.32 -2.09 -15.89
N GLY A 76 -6.48 -1.07 -15.78
CA GLY A 76 -6.02 -0.58 -14.47
C GLY A 76 -6.20 0.93 -14.38
N ILE A 77 -5.39 1.60 -13.58
CA ILE A 77 -5.34 3.05 -13.49
C ILE A 77 -4.37 3.64 -14.52
N GLU A 78 -4.67 4.85 -15.02
CA GLU A 78 -3.86 5.47 -16.07
C GLU A 78 -2.44 5.81 -15.62
N SER A 79 -2.28 6.14 -14.34
CA SER A 79 -1.02 6.45 -13.69
C SER A 79 -1.07 6.06 -12.21
N MET A 80 0.07 5.68 -11.64
CA MET A 80 0.21 5.61 -10.19
C MET A 80 0.14 7.04 -9.65
N VAL A 81 -0.73 7.28 -8.68
CA VAL A 81 -0.98 8.64 -8.18
C VAL A 81 -0.46 8.74 -6.76
N ARG A 82 0.48 9.67 -6.52
CA ARG A 82 0.81 10.13 -5.17
C ARG A 82 0.02 11.40 -4.89
N ILE A 83 -0.87 11.31 -3.92
CA ILE A 83 -1.67 12.43 -3.43
C ILE A 83 -1.07 12.87 -2.10
N GLN A 84 -0.72 14.14 -2.00
CA GLN A 84 -0.11 14.69 -0.80
C GLN A 84 -0.77 16.02 -0.46
N SER A 85 -1.09 16.20 0.81
CA SER A 85 -1.54 17.47 1.38
C SER A 85 -0.71 17.79 2.61
N GLU A 86 -0.68 19.06 3.03
CA GLU A 86 0.06 19.47 4.23
C GLU A 86 -0.47 18.79 5.51
N CYS A 87 -1.76 18.41 5.52
CA CYS A 87 -2.43 17.88 6.71
C CYS A 87 -2.59 16.36 6.69
N SER A 88 -2.14 15.66 5.64
CA SER A 88 -2.33 14.22 5.46
C SER A 88 -0.98 13.51 5.24
N PRO A 89 -0.86 12.21 5.58
CA PRO A 89 0.23 11.42 5.03
C PRO A 89 0.15 11.41 3.49
N PRO A 90 1.27 11.16 2.78
CA PRO A 90 1.22 10.81 1.37
C PRO A 90 0.36 9.54 1.17
N ILE A 91 -0.51 9.60 0.18
CA ILE A 91 -1.39 8.49 -0.21
C ILE A 91 -0.99 8.06 -1.61
N TYR A 92 -0.71 6.78 -1.79
CA TYR A 92 -0.40 6.20 -3.09
C TYR A 92 -1.57 5.37 -3.58
N VAL A 93 -1.95 5.55 -4.85
CA VAL A 93 -2.94 4.70 -5.52
C VAL A 93 -2.28 4.05 -6.72
N MET A 94 -2.35 2.73 -6.82
CA MET A 94 -1.60 1.92 -7.77
C MET A 94 -2.38 0.68 -8.22
N ASP A 95 -1.98 0.07 -9.33
CA ASP A 95 -2.59 -1.17 -9.83
C ASP A 95 -2.13 -2.39 -9.01
N GLY A 96 -0.99 -2.95 -9.38
CA GLY A 96 -0.49 -4.18 -8.76
C GLY A 96 0.08 -3.90 -7.38
N HIS A 97 -0.33 -4.69 -6.39
CA HIS A 97 0.03 -4.51 -4.98
C HIS A 97 1.54 -4.48 -4.72
N ASN A 98 2.32 -5.20 -5.52
CA ASN A 98 3.78 -5.15 -5.45
C ASN A 98 4.40 -3.76 -5.64
N LEU A 99 3.67 -2.80 -6.21
CA LEU A 99 4.11 -1.40 -6.35
C LEU A 99 4.24 -0.71 -4.98
N ALA A 100 3.58 -1.21 -3.93
CA ALA A 100 3.67 -0.75 -2.55
C ALA A 100 5.13 -0.72 -2.07
N TYR A 101 5.92 -1.75 -2.45
CA TYR A 101 7.36 -1.81 -2.16
C TYR A 101 8.12 -0.56 -2.64
N PHE A 102 7.76 0.04 -3.78
CA PHE A 102 8.39 1.30 -4.17
C PHE A 102 7.81 2.50 -3.43
N ALA A 103 6.48 2.55 -3.27
CA ALA A 103 5.82 3.63 -2.53
C ALA A 103 6.41 3.81 -1.13
N TRP A 104 6.62 2.71 -0.39
CA TRP A 104 7.26 2.72 0.92
C TRP A 104 8.69 3.22 0.87
N GLY A 105 9.43 2.83 -0.17
CA GLY A 105 10.83 3.24 -0.37
C GLY A 105 10.94 4.73 -0.63
N GLU A 106 10.03 5.27 -1.44
CA GLU A 106 9.92 6.70 -1.71
C GLU A 106 9.51 7.47 -0.45
N ALA A 107 8.50 7.00 0.27
CA ALA A 107 8.04 7.62 1.52
C ALA A 107 9.14 7.67 2.59
N GLN A 108 10.02 6.66 2.64
CA GLN A 108 11.20 6.67 3.51
C GLN A 108 12.25 7.70 3.08
N GLU A 109 12.51 7.82 1.78
CA GLU A 109 13.46 8.80 1.25
C GLU A 109 12.98 10.24 1.50
N MET A 110 11.66 10.45 1.42
CA MET A 110 11.00 11.72 1.74
C MET A 110 10.86 11.97 3.26
N GLY A 111 11.22 11.01 4.12
CA GLY A 111 11.17 11.15 5.58
C GLY A 111 9.78 11.01 6.22
N PHE A 112 8.77 10.52 5.49
CA PHE A 112 7.43 10.25 6.02
C PHE A 112 7.37 8.98 6.85
N VAL A 113 8.25 8.02 6.54
CA VAL A 113 8.31 6.71 7.20
C VAL A 113 9.75 6.44 7.62
N GLU A 114 9.94 5.87 8.81
CA GLU A 114 11.25 5.45 9.29
C GLU A 114 11.65 4.07 8.73
N ARG A 115 12.95 3.77 8.72
CA ARG A 115 13.40 2.41 8.42
C ARG A 115 13.01 1.47 9.55
N GLY A 116 12.53 0.27 9.20
CA GLY A 116 12.01 -0.68 10.18
C GLY A 116 10.60 -0.33 10.68
N ALA A 117 9.80 0.37 9.88
CA ALA A 117 8.40 0.62 10.20
C ALA A 117 7.58 -0.68 10.29
N PHE A 118 6.41 -0.59 10.93
CA PHE A 118 5.44 -1.67 10.98
C PHE A 118 4.34 -1.47 9.93
N VAL A 119 3.94 -2.54 9.27
CA VAL A 119 2.86 -2.52 8.28
C VAL A 119 1.57 -3.03 8.90
N ALA A 120 0.49 -2.27 8.78
CA ALA A 120 -0.86 -2.81 8.85
C ALA A 120 -1.32 -3.11 7.43
N HIS A 121 -1.45 -4.39 7.10
CA HIS A 121 -1.72 -4.85 5.75
C HIS A 121 -3.13 -5.43 5.69
N ILE A 122 -4.02 -4.75 4.96
CA ILE A 122 -5.42 -5.13 4.73
C ILE A 122 -5.52 -5.71 3.33
N ASP A 123 -5.73 -7.02 3.22
CA ASP A 123 -5.67 -7.76 1.95
C ASP A 123 -6.39 -9.12 2.13
N MET A 124 -6.87 -9.73 1.04
CA MET A 124 -7.23 -11.15 1.00
C MET A 124 -6.02 -12.11 0.91
N HIS A 125 -4.81 -11.58 0.79
CA HIS A 125 -3.61 -12.35 0.60
C HIS A 125 -2.53 -11.92 1.60
N PRO A 126 -1.56 -12.79 1.90
CA PRO A 126 -0.49 -12.44 2.83
C PRO A 126 0.71 -11.78 2.14
N ASP A 127 0.82 -11.83 0.81
CA ASP A 127 1.82 -11.17 -0.05
C ASP A 127 3.30 -11.18 0.40
N SER A 128 3.64 -12.18 1.21
CA SER A 128 4.89 -12.31 1.97
C SER A 128 5.67 -13.57 1.62
N SER A 129 5.40 -14.15 0.45
CA SER A 129 6.20 -15.26 -0.10
C SER A 129 7.67 -14.85 -0.22
N ILE A 130 8.56 -15.84 -0.20
CA ILE A 130 10.00 -15.59 -0.26
C ILE A 130 10.37 -14.92 -1.59
N ALA A 131 10.90 -13.70 -1.50
CA ALA A 131 11.50 -12.97 -2.62
C ALA A 131 12.95 -13.39 -2.89
N ALA A 132 13.31 -13.43 -4.17
CA ALA A 132 14.69 -13.36 -4.64
C ALA A 132 14.86 -12.05 -5.43
N PRO A 133 16.02 -11.37 -5.36
CA PRO A 133 17.26 -11.73 -4.67
C PRO A 133 17.27 -11.37 -3.16
N THR A 134 18.11 -12.06 -2.39
CA THR A 134 18.20 -11.94 -0.91
C THR A 134 19.20 -10.91 -0.40
N THR A 135 19.86 -10.15 -1.29
CA THR A 135 20.84 -9.13 -0.90
C THR A 135 20.12 -7.82 -0.60
N GLU A 136 20.42 -7.12 0.49
CA GLU A 136 19.83 -5.80 0.77
C GLU A 136 20.19 -4.75 -0.31
N VAL A 137 19.22 -3.90 -0.67
CA VAL A 137 19.41 -2.64 -1.40
C VAL A 137 18.85 -1.47 -0.59
N SER A 138 19.51 -0.32 -0.66
CA SER A 138 19.18 0.84 0.18
C SER A 138 18.63 2.04 -0.59
N THR A 139 19.05 2.25 -1.85
CA THR A 139 18.65 3.42 -2.65
C THR A 139 17.34 3.20 -3.39
N LEU A 140 16.55 4.27 -3.59
CA LEU A 140 15.30 4.21 -4.34
C LEU A 140 15.47 3.72 -5.77
N ALA A 141 16.54 4.13 -6.46
CA ALA A 141 16.90 3.60 -7.77
C ALA A 141 17.12 2.07 -7.77
N SER A 142 17.76 1.53 -6.72
CA SER A 142 17.98 0.09 -6.59
C SER A 142 16.68 -0.65 -6.25
N LYS A 143 15.80 -0.04 -5.44
CA LYS A 143 14.45 -0.54 -5.15
C LYS A 143 13.59 -0.59 -6.42
N ALA A 144 13.56 0.47 -7.24
CA ALA A 144 12.88 0.46 -8.53
C ALA A 144 13.40 -0.65 -9.47
N LYS A 145 14.71 -0.91 -9.46
CA LYS A 145 15.28 -2.04 -10.21
C LYS A 145 14.83 -3.40 -9.65
N ARG A 146 14.75 -3.54 -8.33
CA ARG A 146 14.26 -4.75 -7.67
C ARG A 146 12.79 -5.00 -7.95
N LEU A 147 11.95 -3.97 -7.92
CA LEU A 147 10.51 -4.06 -8.18
C LEU A 147 10.19 -4.83 -9.47
N LYS A 148 11.02 -4.71 -10.51
CA LYS A 148 10.89 -5.46 -11.78
C LYS A 148 11.02 -6.98 -11.64
N GLN A 149 11.58 -7.45 -10.52
CA GLN A 149 11.81 -8.85 -10.17
C GLN A 149 10.80 -9.33 -9.11
N LEU A 150 9.97 -8.43 -8.58
CA LEU A 150 8.95 -8.74 -7.58
C LEU A 150 7.59 -9.02 -8.24
N ASN A 151 6.82 -9.82 -7.54
CA ASN A 151 5.48 -10.26 -7.88
C ASN A 151 4.54 -9.77 -6.78
N ILE A 152 3.23 -9.77 -7.02
CA ILE A 152 2.22 -9.43 -5.99
C ILE A 152 2.45 -10.27 -4.72
N VAL A 153 2.74 -11.57 -4.87
CA VAL A 153 2.87 -12.46 -3.71
C VAL A 153 4.13 -12.31 -2.83
N ASN A 154 5.13 -11.47 -3.17
CA ASN A 154 6.46 -11.50 -2.49
C ASN A 154 7.09 -10.15 -2.15
N PHE A 155 6.42 -9.02 -2.41
CA PHE A 155 7.04 -7.71 -2.22
C PHE A 155 7.31 -7.38 -0.75
N ILE A 156 6.49 -7.90 0.16
CA ILE A 156 6.63 -7.69 1.60
C ILE A 156 7.93 -8.33 2.10
N HIS A 157 8.24 -9.55 1.66
CA HIS A 157 9.50 -10.20 2.03
C HIS A 157 10.73 -9.42 1.51
N ALA A 158 10.62 -8.82 0.32
CA ALA A 158 11.68 -7.94 -0.18
C ALA A 158 11.85 -6.67 0.68
N ALA A 159 10.75 -6.08 1.15
CA ALA A 159 10.79 -4.92 2.05
C ALA A 159 11.50 -5.25 3.38
N PHE A 160 11.33 -6.46 3.91
CA PHE A 160 12.08 -6.96 5.07
C PHE A 160 13.58 -7.07 4.79
N ILE A 161 13.96 -7.67 3.66
CA ILE A 161 15.37 -7.78 3.23
C ILE A 161 16.01 -6.39 3.16
N ASP A 162 15.26 -5.39 2.69
CA ASP A 162 15.75 -4.02 2.49
C ASP A 162 15.64 -3.11 3.72
N ARG A 163 15.25 -3.68 4.86
CA ARG A 163 15.06 -2.96 6.14
C ARG A 163 14.12 -1.77 5.99
N MET A 164 13.14 -1.93 5.11
CA MET A 164 12.08 -0.95 4.97
C MET A 164 11.09 -1.15 6.13
N VAL A 165 10.80 -2.41 6.45
CA VAL A 165 9.85 -2.80 7.49
C VAL A 165 10.49 -3.82 8.44
N ASP A 166 10.10 -3.79 9.72
CA ASP A 166 10.55 -4.76 10.75
C ASP A 166 9.41 -5.62 11.30
N GLY A 167 8.15 -5.34 10.93
CA GLY A 167 7.02 -6.19 11.28
C GLY A 167 5.76 -5.91 10.45
N ILE A 168 4.85 -6.88 10.43
CA ILE A 168 3.57 -6.79 9.72
C ILE A 168 2.42 -7.36 10.55
N TRP A 169 1.28 -6.69 10.49
CA TRP A 169 0.02 -7.14 11.07
C TRP A 169 -0.96 -7.33 9.92
N PHE A 170 -1.43 -8.56 9.75
CA PHE A 170 -2.31 -8.96 8.65
C PHE A 170 -3.76 -8.81 9.08
N PHE A 171 -4.53 -8.01 8.35
CA PHE A 171 -5.95 -7.84 8.53
C PHE A 171 -6.64 -8.52 7.34
N TYR A 172 -6.82 -9.84 7.47
CA TYR A 172 -7.28 -10.73 6.41
C TYR A 172 -8.80 -10.97 6.48
N HIS A 173 -9.47 -10.93 5.34
CA HIS A 173 -10.82 -11.46 5.20
C HIS A 173 -10.78 -12.85 4.53
N SER A 174 -10.99 -13.92 5.31
CA SER A 174 -11.15 -15.26 4.73
C SER A 174 -12.60 -15.49 4.30
N PRO A 175 -12.87 -15.77 3.01
CA PRO A 175 -14.23 -16.09 2.57
C PRO A 175 -14.78 -17.39 3.19
N ASP A 176 -13.92 -18.26 3.74
CA ASP A 176 -14.32 -19.50 4.43
C ASP A 176 -14.75 -19.28 5.90
N GLU A 177 -14.51 -18.09 6.47
CA GLU A 177 -14.95 -17.71 7.83
C GLU A 177 -16.02 -16.60 7.77
N ALA A 178 -17.00 -16.78 6.88
CA ALA A 178 -18.13 -15.87 6.68
C ALA A 178 -19.03 -15.76 7.91
N GLU A 179 -18.61 -15.02 8.93
CA GLU A 179 -19.48 -14.40 9.91
C GLU A 179 -19.19 -12.89 9.98
N SER A 180 -19.97 -12.14 9.20
CA SER A 180 -20.27 -10.71 9.35
C SER A 180 -19.22 -9.66 8.92
N PRO A 181 -19.63 -8.60 8.16
CA PRO A 181 -18.80 -7.44 7.79
C PRO A 181 -18.46 -6.50 8.98
N HIS A 182 -18.52 -6.99 10.22
CA HIS A 182 -18.14 -6.28 11.44
C HIS A 182 -16.80 -6.76 12.03
N ASP A 183 -16.20 -7.82 11.47
CA ASP A 183 -14.98 -8.45 12.01
C ASP A 183 -13.66 -7.87 11.45
N TRP A 184 -13.69 -6.73 10.72
CA TRP A 184 -12.47 -6.01 10.27
C TRP A 184 -11.58 -5.54 11.43
N GLU A 185 -12.15 -5.48 12.64
CA GLU A 185 -11.43 -5.19 13.87
C GLU A 185 -10.60 -6.39 14.36
N ASP A 186 -10.58 -7.54 13.69
CA ASP A 186 -9.86 -8.72 14.17
C ASP A 186 -8.91 -9.27 13.07
N GLY A 187 -7.64 -8.85 13.09
CA GLY A 187 -6.55 -9.37 12.28
C GLY A 187 -5.64 -10.37 13.01
N TYR A 188 -4.65 -10.93 12.32
CA TYR A 188 -3.64 -11.84 12.86
C TYR A 188 -2.26 -11.16 12.94
N ILE A 189 -1.51 -11.37 14.03
CA ILE A 189 -0.11 -10.88 14.14
C ILE A 189 0.86 -11.89 13.52
N LEU A 190 1.76 -11.44 12.62
CA LEU A 190 2.89 -12.23 12.13
C LEU A 190 4.21 -11.43 12.18
N PHE A 191 5.16 -11.86 13.01
CA PHE A 191 6.46 -11.20 13.18
C PHE A 191 7.53 -11.66 12.17
N ILE A 192 7.71 -11.04 11.00
CA ILE A 192 8.89 -11.40 10.18
C ILE A 192 10.13 -10.60 10.59
N ARG A 193 10.66 -10.92 11.79
CA ARG A 193 12.10 -11.07 11.98
C ARG A 193 12.35 -12.09 13.10
N ASP A 194 13.08 -13.14 12.73
CA ASP A 194 13.40 -14.39 13.45
C ASP A 194 12.37 -15.56 13.38
N GLU A 195 11.66 -15.66 12.24
CA GLU A 195 10.73 -16.73 11.78
C GLU A 195 9.43 -16.95 12.60
N PRO A 196 8.25 -16.66 12.01
CA PRO A 196 7.00 -17.30 12.41
C PRO A 196 6.34 -18.02 11.24
N ARG A 197 5.88 -19.22 11.56
CA ARG A 197 5.14 -20.12 10.67
C ARG A 197 3.68 -19.73 10.62
N TYR A 198 3.10 -19.90 9.45
CA TYR A 198 1.66 -20.01 9.24
C TYR A 198 1.15 -21.23 10.05
N ASP A 199 0.52 -21.00 11.20
CA ASP A 199 -0.28 -22.02 11.90
C ASP A 199 -1.71 -21.49 12.01
N ASN A 200 -2.54 -21.99 11.10
CA ASN A 200 -3.95 -21.64 10.93
C ASN A 200 -4.86 -22.08 12.09
N LYS A 201 -4.33 -22.36 13.29
CA LYS A 201 -5.10 -23.00 14.37
C LYS A 201 -5.19 -22.24 15.68
N ASN A 202 -4.38 -21.21 15.93
CA ASN A 202 -4.37 -20.51 17.24
C ASN A 202 -4.13 -18.99 17.13
N GLY A 203 -4.40 -18.38 15.99
CA GLY A 203 -4.12 -16.95 15.78
C GLY A 203 -4.81 -16.05 16.81
N TYR A 204 -4.05 -15.13 17.41
CA TYR A 204 -4.62 -14.07 18.23
C TYR A 204 -5.29 -13.06 17.32
N ARG A 205 -6.61 -12.92 17.41
CA ARG A 205 -7.36 -11.82 16.83
C ARG A 205 -6.90 -10.51 17.48
N VAL A 206 -6.46 -9.56 16.68
CA VAL A 206 -6.00 -8.24 17.12
C VAL A 206 -6.58 -7.14 16.26
N SER A 207 -7.00 -6.06 16.92
CA SER A 207 -7.58 -4.93 16.20
C SER A 207 -6.57 -3.96 15.64
N LEU A 208 -6.96 -3.30 14.56
CA LEU A 208 -6.20 -2.20 14.01
C LEU A 208 -6.11 -1.05 15.03
N ASP A 209 -7.10 -0.90 15.90
CA ASP A 209 -7.02 -0.06 17.09
C ASP A 209 -5.90 -0.49 18.06
N LEU A 210 -5.68 -1.79 18.25
CA LEU A 210 -4.58 -2.30 19.06
C LEU A 210 -3.23 -2.05 18.37
N PHE A 211 -3.14 -2.26 17.05
CA PHE A 211 -1.95 -1.88 16.27
C PHE A 211 -1.63 -0.40 16.51
N ILE A 212 -2.59 0.49 16.26
CA ILE A 212 -2.44 1.94 16.40
C ILE A 212 -2.00 2.33 17.82
N LYS A 213 -2.56 1.70 18.86
CA LYS A 213 -2.16 1.96 20.26
C LYS A 213 -0.71 1.57 20.57
N ASN A 214 -0.12 0.66 19.80
CA ASN A 214 1.25 0.18 20.00
C ASN A 214 2.27 0.85 19.06
N ILE A 215 1.83 1.65 18.09
CA ILE A 215 2.73 2.45 17.25
C ILE A 215 3.17 3.72 17.99
N PRO A 216 4.48 3.99 18.13
CA PRO A 216 4.96 5.13 18.89
C PRO A 216 4.67 6.48 18.23
N GLN A 217 4.68 6.53 16.89
CA GLN A 217 4.48 7.73 16.09
C GLN A 217 4.07 7.37 14.66
N PRO A 218 3.40 8.26 13.91
CA PRO A 218 2.95 7.94 12.55
C PRO A 218 4.05 7.44 11.62
N SER A 219 5.25 8.02 11.67
CA SER A 219 6.38 7.58 10.83
C SER A 219 6.83 6.15 11.08
N ALA A 220 6.45 5.53 12.20
CA ALA A 220 6.74 4.14 12.51
C ALA A 220 5.71 3.15 11.91
N ALA A 221 4.71 3.63 11.16
CA ALA A 221 3.65 2.81 10.61
C ALA A 221 3.30 3.11 9.15
N ILE A 222 3.01 2.04 8.42
CA ILE A 222 2.53 2.00 7.04
C ILE A 222 1.13 1.39 7.06
N LEU A 223 0.17 2.01 6.39
CA LEU A 223 -1.12 1.39 6.09
C LEU A 223 -1.12 0.94 4.63
N ASP A 224 -1.15 -0.36 4.43
CA ASP A 224 -1.11 -1.01 3.14
C ASP A 224 -2.46 -1.70 2.90
N VAL A 225 -3.11 -1.39 1.78
CA VAL A 225 -4.50 -1.79 1.51
C VAL A 225 -4.66 -2.32 0.09
N ASP A 226 -4.93 -3.62 -0.07
CA ASP A 226 -5.49 -4.17 -1.29
C ASP A 226 -7.01 -3.99 -1.30
N LEU A 227 -7.53 -3.40 -2.38
CA LEU A 227 -8.97 -3.19 -2.53
C LEU A 227 -9.74 -4.48 -2.84
N ASP A 228 -9.06 -5.55 -3.24
CA ASP A 228 -9.68 -6.86 -3.40
C ASP A 228 -10.26 -7.39 -2.06
N ALA A 229 -9.75 -6.92 -0.92
CA ALA A 229 -10.29 -7.16 0.41
C ALA A 229 -11.73 -6.67 0.55
N PHE A 230 -12.12 -5.60 -0.16
CA PHE A 230 -13.46 -5.02 -0.11
C PHE A 230 -14.30 -5.32 -1.34
N ILE A 231 -13.65 -5.69 -2.46
CA ILE A 231 -14.26 -5.85 -3.78
C ILE A 231 -13.77 -7.15 -4.44
N PRO A 232 -14.02 -8.32 -3.84
CA PRO A 232 -13.48 -9.57 -4.34
C PRO A 232 -14.09 -9.91 -5.72
N TYR A 233 -13.23 -10.25 -6.68
CA TYR A 233 -13.63 -10.80 -7.98
C TYR A 233 -14.10 -12.25 -7.80
N SER A 234 -15.35 -12.44 -7.36
CA SER A 234 -15.95 -13.77 -7.26
C SER A 234 -17.06 -13.94 -8.29
N GLU A 235 -16.76 -14.74 -9.33
CA GLU A 235 -17.83 -15.39 -10.09
C GLU A 235 -18.50 -16.40 -9.15
N GLY A 236 -19.70 -16.07 -8.64
CA GLY A 236 -20.56 -17.02 -7.93
C GLY A 236 -20.56 -16.96 -6.40
N VAL A 237 -19.89 -16.00 -5.77
CA VAL A 237 -20.20 -15.62 -4.38
C VAL A 237 -21.08 -14.36 -4.47
N ASP A 238 -22.30 -14.43 -3.93
CA ASP A 238 -23.17 -13.25 -3.74
C ASP A 238 -22.57 -12.36 -2.63
N TYR A 239 -21.40 -11.79 -2.90
CA TYR A 239 -20.96 -10.60 -2.19
C TYR A 239 -21.88 -9.47 -2.66
N GLU A 240 -22.54 -8.79 -1.73
CA GLU A 240 -23.31 -7.59 -2.07
C GLU A 240 -22.33 -6.53 -2.58
N LYS A 241 -22.15 -6.50 -3.92
CA LYS A 241 -21.26 -5.60 -4.64
C LYS A 241 -21.30 -4.18 -4.05
N GLY A 242 -20.13 -3.64 -3.74
CA GLY A 242 -19.98 -2.25 -3.31
C GLY A 242 -20.40 -1.91 -1.87
N LYS A 243 -20.79 -2.86 -1.01
CA LYS A 243 -21.08 -2.56 0.42
C LYS A 243 -19.86 -2.47 1.34
N GLY A 244 -18.68 -2.93 0.93
CA GLY A 244 -17.48 -2.81 1.77
C GLY A 244 -16.84 -1.42 1.74
N CYS A 245 -16.90 -0.75 0.59
CA CYS A 245 -16.12 0.46 0.33
C CYS A 245 -16.52 1.70 1.15
N PRO A 246 -17.80 2.06 1.32
CA PRO A 246 -18.17 3.21 2.13
C PRO A 246 -17.76 3.07 3.61
N GLU A 247 -17.89 1.88 4.17
CA GLU A 247 -17.50 1.50 5.52
C GLU A 247 -15.98 1.53 5.67
N ALA A 248 -15.26 0.87 4.76
CA ALA A 248 -13.80 0.89 4.72
C ALA A 248 -13.25 2.31 4.59
N ALA A 249 -13.79 3.12 3.67
CA ALA A 249 -13.41 4.52 3.49
C ALA A 249 -13.60 5.34 4.77
N ARG A 250 -14.75 5.19 5.43
CA ARG A 250 -15.03 5.90 6.69
C ARG A 250 -14.05 5.49 7.79
N TYR A 251 -13.78 4.20 7.92
CA TYR A 251 -12.88 3.68 8.93
C TYR A 251 -11.42 4.09 8.66
N ILE A 252 -10.92 3.83 7.46
CA ILE A 252 -9.58 4.22 7.02
C ILE A 252 -9.38 5.73 7.18
N GLY A 253 -10.36 6.54 6.79
CA GLY A 253 -10.32 7.99 6.98
C GLY A 253 -10.15 8.43 8.44
N GLN A 254 -10.75 7.72 9.40
CA GLN A 254 -10.63 8.01 10.83
C GLN A 254 -9.24 7.68 11.39
N ILE A 255 -8.61 6.61 10.89
CA ILE A 255 -7.34 6.11 11.41
C ILE A 255 -6.11 6.62 10.65
N ALA A 256 -6.29 7.16 9.44
CA ALA A 256 -5.22 7.56 8.53
C ALA A 256 -4.12 8.41 9.16
N ARG A 257 -4.49 9.31 10.09
CA ARG A 257 -3.56 10.19 10.82
C ARG A 257 -2.54 9.46 11.71
N HIS A 258 -2.70 8.15 11.91
CA HIS A 258 -1.82 7.30 12.72
C HIS A 258 -0.72 6.64 11.89
N PHE A 259 -0.69 6.86 10.58
CA PHE A 259 0.28 6.28 9.65
C PHE A 259 1.12 7.36 8.97
N GLY A 260 2.35 7.00 8.62
CA GLY A 260 3.30 7.88 7.93
C GLY A 260 3.07 7.87 6.42
N VAL A 261 2.60 6.75 5.88
CA VAL A 261 2.18 6.59 4.48
C VAL A 261 0.97 5.69 4.42
N ILE A 262 0.13 5.91 3.42
CA ILE A 262 -1.00 5.05 3.08
C ILE A 262 -0.87 4.67 1.62
N ASP A 263 -1.11 3.41 1.30
CA ASP A 263 -1.09 2.95 -0.08
C ASP A 263 -2.25 2.00 -0.38
N LEU A 264 -2.82 2.18 -1.58
CA LEU A 264 -4.04 1.53 -2.05
C LEU A 264 -3.76 0.83 -3.39
N ALA A 265 -3.90 -0.49 -3.43
CA ALA A 265 -3.79 -1.29 -4.65
C ALA A 265 -5.19 -1.59 -5.23
N THR A 266 -5.41 -1.28 -6.50
CA THR A 266 -6.68 -1.60 -7.19
C THR A 266 -6.75 -3.03 -7.70
N SER A 267 -5.61 -3.73 -7.73
CA SER A 267 -5.45 -5.15 -8.06
C SER A 267 -6.28 -5.63 -9.27
N PRO A 268 -5.98 -5.14 -10.48
CA PRO A 268 -6.54 -5.66 -11.72
C PRO A 268 -6.45 -7.19 -11.79
N GLY A 269 -7.55 -7.83 -12.20
CA GLY A 269 -7.68 -9.28 -12.23
C GLY A 269 -8.18 -9.93 -10.93
N PHE A 270 -8.15 -9.19 -9.81
CA PHE A 270 -8.64 -9.63 -8.49
C PHE A 270 -9.81 -8.78 -7.96
N ALA A 271 -10.06 -7.61 -8.56
CA ALA A 271 -11.20 -6.75 -8.27
C ALA A 271 -11.83 -6.15 -9.55
N ASP A 272 -13.12 -5.83 -9.52
CA ASP A 272 -13.77 -5.00 -10.55
C ASP A 272 -13.17 -3.59 -10.53
N GLN A 273 -12.61 -3.15 -11.65
CA GLN A 273 -11.79 -1.94 -11.69
C GLN A 273 -12.61 -0.66 -11.67
N GLY A 274 -13.87 -0.70 -12.12
CA GLY A 274 -14.77 0.43 -11.95
C GLY A 274 -15.10 0.63 -10.48
N GLU A 275 -15.41 -0.46 -9.77
CA GLU A 275 -15.67 -0.43 -8.33
C GLU A 275 -14.41 -0.07 -7.52
N ALA A 276 -13.24 -0.62 -7.86
CA ALA A 276 -11.97 -0.34 -7.19
C ALA A 276 -11.59 1.14 -7.28
N ILE A 277 -11.75 1.78 -8.45
CA ILE A 277 -11.50 3.21 -8.60
C ILE A 277 -12.46 4.04 -7.75
N ILE A 278 -13.75 3.70 -7.74
CA ILE A 278 -14.73 4.39 -6.89
C ILE A 278 -14.34 4.25 -5.42
N CYS A 279 -13.94 3.05 -5.00
CA CYS A 279 -13.51 2.75 -3.63
C CYS A 279 -12.26 3.54 -3.23
N ALA A 280 -11.23 3.53 -4.08
CA ALA A 280 -10.00 4.31 -3.88
C ALA A 280 -10.32 5.81 -3.71
N LYS A 281 -11.18 6.36 -4.57
CA LYS A 281 -11.62 7.77 -4.47
C LYS A 281 -12.37 8.06 -3.17
N GLN A 282 -13.23 7.14 -2.72
CA GLN A 282 -13.94 7.27 -1.44
C GLN A 282 -12.98 7.26 -0.25
N ILE A 283 -12.04 6.31 -0.22
CA ILE A 283 -11.02 6.20 0.84
C ILE A 283 -10.17 7.47 0.88
N VAL A 284 -9.60 7.88 -0.26
CA VAL A 284 -8.81 9.12 -0.37
C VAL A 284 -9.64 10.33 0.08
N GLY A 285 -10.89 10.44 -0.35
CA GLY A 285 -11.78 11.53 0.03
C GLY A 285 -12.02 11.60 1.54
N GLU A 286 -12.27 10.47 2.20
CA GLU A 286 -12.43 10.44 3.66
C GLU A 286 -11.10 10.72 4.39
N ILE A 287 -9.96 10.26 3.89
CA ILE A 287 -8.64 10.61 4.47
C ILE A 287 -8.44 12.12 4.42
N LEU A 288 -8.61 12.74 3.25
CA LEU A 288 -8.42 14.18 3.07
C LEU A 288 -9.40 15.01 3.90
N LYS A 289 -10.65 14.55 4.02
CA LYS A 289 -11.69 15.22 4.83
C LYS A 289 -11.41 15.17 6.34
N ASN A 290 -10.80 14.09 6.84
CA ASN A 290 -10.46 13.92 8.26
C ASN A 290 -9.06 14.41 8.61
N SER A 291 -8.29 14.90 7.63
CA SER A 291 -6.96 15.44 7.81
C SER A 291 -7.02 16.80 8.52
N VAL A 292 -6.33 16.92 9.66
CA VAL A 292 -6.24 18.16 10.44
C VAL A 292 -4.77 18.49 10.62
N CYS A 293 -4.35 19.65 10.09
CA CYS A 293 -2.99 20.16 10.28
C CYS A 293 -2.71 20.33 11.78
N ARG A 294 -1.56 19.81 12.23
CA ARG A 294 -1.11 19.89 13.63
C ARG A 294 -0.26 21.13 13.88
#